data_AF-A0A655JB33-F1
#
_entry.id   AF-A0A655JB33-F1
#
_cell.length_a   1.000
_cell.length_b   1.000
_cell.length_c   1.000
_cell.angle_alpha   90.00
_cell.angle_beta   90.00
_cell.angle_gamma   90.00
#
_symmetry.space_group_name_H-M   'P 1'
#
loop_
_entity.id
_entity.type
_entity.pdbx_description
1 polymer ?
#
loop_
_entity_poly.entity_id
_entity_poly.type
_entity_poly.pdbx_seq_one_letter_code
_entity_poly.pdbx_strand_id
1 'polypeptide(L)' 'MHAPILVISQFTLYADTAKGRRPSWNAAAPGAVAQPLIAAFAAALRQLGAHVEAGVFGAHMQVELVNDGPVTVMLEG' A
#
# COMPACT_ATOMS: atom_id res chain seq x y z
N MET A 1 -12.38 -13.18 -15.71
CA MET A 1 -11.13 -12.40 -15.82
C MET A 1 -10.46 -12.41 -14.47
N HIS A 2 -9.26 -12.97 -14.34
CA HIS A 2 -8.49 -12.90 -13.10
C HIS A 2 -7.56 -11.69 -13.21
N ALA A 3 -7.91 -10.58 -12.54
CA ALA A 3 -7.01 -9.44 -12.44
C ALA A 3 -6.06 -9.69 -11.26
N PRO A 4 -4.75 -9.86 -11.49
CA PRO A 4 -3.79 -10.03 -10.40
C PRO A 4 -3.70 -8.73 -9.58
N ILE A 5 -3.48 -8.86 -8.27
CA ILE A 5 -3.35 -7.73 -7.34
C ILE A 5 -1.89 -7.61 -6.90
N LEU A 6 -1.33 -6.40 -6.94
CA LEU A 6 -0.02 -6.08 -6.38
C LEU A 6 -0.18 -5.26 -5.09
N VAL A 7 0.26 -5.79 -3.96
CA VAL A 7 0.22 -5.10 -2.66
C VAL A 7 1.58 -4.50 -2.33
N ILE A 8 1.65 -3.17 -2.22
CA ILE A 8 2.85 -2.43 -1.84
C ILE A 8 2.56 -1.62 -0.56
N SER A 9 3.38 -1.79 0.48
CA SER A 9 3.30 -0.96 1.68
C SER A 9 3.70 0.49 1.36
N GLN A 10 2.81 1.46 1.60
CA GLN A 10 3.08 2.87 1.32
C GLN A 10 2.68 3.78 2.50
N PHE A 11 3.62 4.00 3.43
CA PHE A 11 3.37 4.84 4.62
C PHE A 11 3.16 6.32 4.29
N THR A 12 3.67 6.77 3.14
CA THR A 12 3.59 8.17 2.72
C THR A 12 2.17 8.63 2.39
N LEU A 13 1.21 7.72 2.24
CA LEU A 13 -0.21 8.07 2.10
C LEU A 13 -0.77 8.76 3.34
N TYR A 14 -0.19 8.50 4.53
CA TYR A 14 -0.53 9.19 5.79
C TYR A 14 0.29 10.47 6.02
N ALA A 15 0.90 11.04 4.99
CA ALA A 15 1.63 12.29 5.10
C ALA A 15 0.69 13.45 5.47
N ASP A 16 0.95 14.12 6.59
CA ASP A 16 0.41 15.44 6.85
C ASP A 16 1.24 16.46 6.06
N THR A 17 0.60 17.09 5.07
CA THR A 17 1.16 18.11 4.19
C THR A 17 0.63 19.52 4.52
N ALA A 18 -0.10 19.71 5.62
CA ALA A 18 -0.76 20.98 5.93
C ALA A 18 0.20 22.10 6.36
N LYS A 19 1.40 21.78 6.86
CA LYS A 19 2.37 22.76 7.37
C LYS A 19 3.71 22.70 6.65
N GLY A 20 3.94 23.69 5.77
CA GLY A 20 5.23 23.89 5.10
C GLY A 20 5.48 22.92 3.94
N ARG A 21 6.74 22.79 3.53
CA ARG A 21 7.16 21.99 2.35
C ARG A 21 7.58 20.56 2.67
N ARG A 22 7.74 20.22 3.95
CA ARG A 22 8.21 18.90 4.39
C ARG A 22 7.03 18.14 5.00
N PRO A 23 6.56 17.04 4.37
CA PRO A 23 5.53 16.21 4.97
C PRO A 23 6.00 15.62 6.30
N SER A 24 5.06 15.42 7.22
CA SER A 24 5.28 14.61 8.43
C SER A 24 4.42 13.35 8.36
N TRP A 25 4.86 12.26 8.98
CA TRP A 25 4.16 10.96 8.93
C TRP A 25 3.76 10.49 10.33
N ASN A 26 3.51 11.42 11.23
CA ASN A 26 3.24 11.12 12.64
C ASN A 26 1.98 10.26 12.83
N ALA A 27 1.05 10.31 11.86
CA ALA A 27 -0.16 9.49 11.83
C ALA A 27 0.06 8.07 11.28
N ALA A 28 1.20 7.80 10.63
CA ALA A 28 1.50 6.46 10.13
C ALA A 28 1.83 5.52 11.30
N ALA A 29 1.26 4.31 11.27
CA ALA A 29 1.55 3.30 12.28
C ALA A 29 3.05 2.91 12.27
N PRO A 30 3.66 2.62 13.45
CA PRO A 30 5.02 2.11 13.52
C PRO A 30 5.18 0.81 12.71
N GLY A 31 6.39 0.57 12.19
CA GLY A 31 6.68 -0.59 11.33
C GLY A 31 6.29 -1.94 11.96
N ALA A 32 6.53 -2.12 13.27
CA ALA A 32 6.16 -3.33 14.00
C ALA A 32 4.64 -3.60 14.04
N VAL A 33 3.82 -2.56 13.87
CA VAL A 33 2.36 -2.66 13.77
C VAL A 33 1.93 -2.80 12.31
N ALA A 34 2.51 -2.00 11.41
CA ALA A 34 2.12 -1.97 10.00
C ALA A 34 2.51 -3.25 9.24
N GLN A 35 3.71 -3.81 9.49
CA GLN A 35 4.20 -5.00 8.79
C GLN A 35 3.26 -6.22 8.90
N PRO A 36 2.81 -6.64 10.11
CA PRO A 36 1.89 -7.77 10.21
C PRO A 36 0.52 -7.47 9.58
N LEU A 37 0.06 -6.22 9.61
CA LEU A 37 -1.21 -5.82 8.98
C LEU A 37 -1.16 -5.91 7.45
N ILE A 38 -0.07 -5.45 6.83
CA ILE A 38 0.12 -5.58 5.38
C ILE A 38 0.22 -7.05 4.96
N ALA A 39 0.92 -7.89 5.74
CA ALA A 39 0.99 -9.32 5.48
C ALA A 39 -0.39 -9.99 5.60
N ALA A 40 -1.16 -9.65 6.64
CA ALA A 40 -2.52 -10.15 6.84
C ALA A 40 -3.47 -9.72 5.72
N PHE A 41 -3.36 -8.48 5.24
CA PHE A 41 -4.15 -7.97 4.12
C PHE A 41 -3.88 -8.76 2.83
N ALA A 42 -2.60 -8.96 2.48
CA ALA A 42 -2.24 -9.77 1.31
C ALA A 42 -2.71 -11.23 1.46
N ALA A 43 -2.64 -11.80 2.66
CA ALA A 43 -3.15 -13.15 2.93
C ALA A 43 -4.67 -13.24 2.77
N ALA A 44 -5.42 -12.25 3.27
CA ALA A 44 -6.88 -12.20 3.15
C ALA A 44 -7.33 -12.15 1.69
N LEU A 45 -6.66 -11.34 0.86
CA LEU A 45 -6.92 -11.29 -0.59
C LEU A 45 -6.68 -12.65 -1.27
N ARG A 46 -5.60 -13.35 -0.91
CA ARG A 46 -5.33 -14.71 -1.42
C ARG A 46 -6.41 -15.71 -0.99
N GLN A 47 -6.88 -15.63 0.26
CA GLN A 47 -7.96 -16.48 0.76
C GLN A 47 -9.28 -16.25 0.03
N LEU A 48 -9.52 -15.03 -0.46
CA LEU A 48 -10.66 -14.70 -1.33
C LEU A 48 -10.50 -15.20 -2.78
N GLY A 49 -9.40 -15.90 -3.09
CA GLY A 49 -9.13 -16.51 -4.40
C GLY A 49 -8.40 -15.59 -5.38
N ALA A 50 -7.91 -14.42 -4.95
CA ALA A 50 -7.14 -13.54 -5.80
C ALA A 50 -5.70 -14.06 -5.99
N HIS A 51 -5.15 -13.86 -7.19
CA HIS A 51 -3.71 -13.96 -7.41
C HIS A 51 -3.06 -12.68 -6.88
N VAL A 52 -2.19 -12.79 -5.87
CA VAL A 52 -1.63 -11.64 -5.15
C VAL A 52 -0.11 -11.72 -5.11
N GLU A 53 0.51 -10.72 -5.72
CA GLU A 53 1.93 -10.40 -5.58
C GLU A 53 2.11 -9.31 -4.51
N ALA A 54 3.28 -9.30 -3.86
CA ALA A 54 3.58 -8.33 -2.81
C ALA A 54 5.03 -7.83 -2.90
N GLY A 55 5.23 -6.55 -2.56
CA GLY A 55 6.56 -5.98 -2.37
C GLY A 55 7.22 -6.42 -1.05
N VAL A 56 8.37 -5.82 -0.75
CA VAL A 56 9.10 -6.05 0.51
C VAL A 56 8.86 -4.88 1.45
N PHE A 57 8.27 -5.15 2.62
CA PHE A 57 7.97 -4.13 3.61
C PHE A 57 9.25 -3.40 4.06
N GLY A 58 9.21 -2.06 4.05
CA GLY A 58 10.32 -1.21 4.49
C GLY A 58 11.52 -1.15 3.54
N ALA A 59 11.49 -1.87 2.42
CA ALA A 59 12.53 -1.79 1.40
C ALA A 59 12.32 -0.57 0.49
N HIS A 60 13.42 0.01 0.02
CA HIS A 60 13.38 0.93 -1.11
C HIS A 60 13.06 0.15 -2.39
N MET A 61 11.97 0.50 -3.07
CA MET A 61 11.45 -0.24 -4.22
C MET A 61 11.23 0.69 -5.41
N GLN A 62 11.45 0.16 -6.61
CA GLN A 62 11.01 0.76 -7.87
C GLN A 62 9.80 -0.06 -8.34
N VAL A 63 8.67 0.60 -8.55
CA VAL A 63 7.40 -0.05 -8.94
C VAL A 63 7.02 0.44 -10.33
N GLU A 64 7.02 -0.47 -11.30
CA GLU A 64 6.53 -0.21 -12.65
C GLU A 64 5.05 -0.61 -12.74
N LEU A 65 4.21 0.26 -13.29
CA LEU A 65 2.81 -0.03 -13.54
C LEU A 65 2.32 0.71 -14.79
N VAL A 66 1.41 0.08 -15.53
CA VAL A 66 0.66 0.72 -16.61
C VAL A 66 -0.79 0.84 -16.14
N ASN A 67 -1.27 2.07 -15.99
CA ASN A 67 -2.65 2.33 -15.59
C ASN A 67 -3.53 2.43 -16.85
N ASP A 68 -4.14 1.30 -17.23
CA ASP A 68 -5.03 1.23 -18.39
C ASP A 68 -6.42 1.82 -18.04
N GLY A 69 -6.61 3.10 -18.41
CA GLY A 69 -7.70 3.97 -17.98
C GLY A 69 -7.33 5.47 -18.11
N PRO A 70 -6.89 6.19 -17.05
CA PRO A 70 -6.61 5.70 -15.72
C PRO A 70 -7.81 5.86 -14.77
N VAL A 71 -8.01 4.86 -13.92
CA VAL A 71 -8.91 4.95 -12.77
C VAL A 71 -8.08 4.84 -11.50
N THR A 72 -8.34 5.71 -10.54
CA THR A 72 -7.70 5.66 -9.23
C THR A 72 -8.77 5.89 -8.17
N VAL A 73 -8.84 4.96 -7.21
CA VAL A 73 -9.79 5.02 -6.11
C VAL A 73 -8.98 5.08 -4.82
N MET A 74 -9.25 6.10 -4.01
CA MET A 74 -8.78 6.17 -2.63
C MET A 74 -9.88 5.65 -1.71
N LEU A 75 -9.52 4.77 -0.78
CA LEU A 75 -10.42 4.23 0.24
C LEU A 75 -9.84 4.58 1.61
N GLU A 76 -10.66 5.26 2.42
CA GLU A 76 -10.38 5.61 3.81
C GLU A 76 -11.64 5.29 4.63
N GLY A 77 -11.48 4.94 5.92
CA GLY A 77 -12.57 4.58 6.83
C GLY A 77 -12.20 4.83 8.28
#